data_AF-A0AAF1A2S9-F1
#
_entry.id   AF-A0AAF1A2S9-F1
#
_cell.length_a   1.000
_cell.length_b   1.000
_cell.length_c   1.000
_cell.angle_alpha   90.00
_cell.angle_beta   90.00
_cell.angle_gamma   90.00
#
_symmetry.space_group_name_H-M   'P 1'
#
loop_
_entity.id
_entity.type
_entity.pdbx_description
1 polymer ?
#
loop_
_entity_poly.entity_id
_entity_poly.type
_entity_poly.pdbx_seq_one_letter_code
_entity_poly.pdbx_strand_id
1 'polypeptide(L)'
;MFTLKELNLYQRRCLEFLKDYDMSVHYHLGTVNVVADALRRLSMGIVAHVEEERKELTKDVHWLTRLGVRLMSISKGGVTIQNGSESSLVVEVKVKQDSDPILLQLKGAFHQQRVEVFSQLRDGVIR
;
A
#
# COMPACT_ATOMS: atom_id res chain seq x y z
N MET A 1 -6.88 5.45 28.47
CA MET A 1 -7.37 6.30 27.37
C MET A 1 -6.15 6.64 26.51
N PHE A 2 -6.01 6.06 25.32
CA PHE A 2 -4.84 6.27 24.46
C PHE A 2 -4.78 7.72 24.00
N THR A 3 -3.59 8.35 24.02
CA THR A 3 -3.44 9.70 23.49
C THR A 3 -3.27 9.64 21.98
N LEU A 4 -3.83 10.62 21.24
CA LEU A 4 -3.74 10.69 19.77
C LEU A 4 -2.30 10.59 19.24
N LYS A 5 -1.31 11.04 20.04
CA LYS A 5 0.13 10.98 19.71
C LYS A 5 0.69 9.55 19.67
N GLU A 6 0.12 8.61 20.42
CA GLU A 6 0.60 7.22 20.51
C GLU A 6 0.04 6.32 19.40
N LEU A 7 -0.94 6.80 18.65
CA LEU A 7 -1.58 6.04 17.58
C LEU A 7 -0.81 6.15 16.28
N ASN A 8 -0.63 5.01 15.61
CA ASN A 8 -0.10 4.98 14.25
C ASN A 8 -1.12 5.60 13.26
N LEU A 9 -0.65 6.01 12.08
CA LEU A 9 -1.48 6.66 11.06
C LEU A 9 -2.74 5.86 10.70
N TYR A 10 -2.62 4.53 10.68
CA TYR A 10 -3.74 3.63 10.38
C TYR A 10 -4.81 3.69 11.46
N GLN A 11 -4.41 3.62 12.74
CA GLN A 11 -5.32 3.72 13.88
C GLN A 11 -6.02 5.07 13.93
N ARG A 12 -5.30 6.18 13.65
CA ARG A 12 -5.92 7.52 13.58
C ARG A 12 -6.97 7.59 12.49
N ARG A 13 -6.65 7.11 11.28
CA ARG A 13 -7.58 7.10 10.15
C ARG A 13 -8.79 6.21 10.39
N CYS A 14 -8.60 5.05 11.04
CA CYS A 14 -9.71 4.22 11.49
C CYS A 14 -10.61 4.97 12.48
N LEU A 15 -10.05 5.65 13.47
CA LEU A 15 -10.83 6.44 14.42
C LEU A 15 -11.54 7.63 13.77
N GLU A 16 -10.92 8.28 12.79
CA GLU A 16 -11.56 9.33 11.99
C GLU A 16 -12.78 8.77 11.23
N PHE A 17 -12.60 7.65 10.54
CA PHE A 17 -13.71 6.98 9.84
C PHE A 17 -14.83 6.58 10.79
N LEU A 18 -14.50 6.07 11.97
CA LEU A 18 -15.48 5.69 13.00
C LEU A 18 -16.29 6.88 13.53
N LYS A 19 -15.80 8.12 13.44
CA LYS A 19 -16.55 9.32 13.87
C LYS A 19 -17.69 9.68 12.93
N ASP A 20 -17.58 9.32 11.66
CA ASP A 20 -18.60 9.64 10.64
C ASP A 20 -19.78 8.66 10.66
N TYR A 21 -19.70 7.60 11.47
CA TYR A 21 -20.74 6.60 11.66
C TYR A 21 -21.16 6.59 13.13
N ASP A 22 -22.46 6.46 13.40
CA ASP A 22 -22.96 6.28 14.78
C ASP A 22 -22.70 4.83 15.24
N MET A 23 -21.44 4.52 15.53
CA MET A 23 -20.99 3.18 15.84
C MET A 23 -20.14 3.12 17.11
N SER A 24 -20.52 2.22 18.02
CA SER A 24 -19.81 1.93 19.26
C SER A 24 -18.96 0.66 19.13
N VAL A 25 -17.67 0.74 19.49
CA VAL A 25 -16.76 -0.41 19.47
C VAL A 25 -16.96 -1.23 20.74
N HIS A 26 -17.66 -2.36 20.64
CA HIS A 26 -17.81 -3.31 21.73
C HIS A 26 -16.78 -4.45 21.61
N TYR A 27 -16.03 -4.70 22.68
CA TYR A 27 -15.09 -5.82 22.74
C TYR A 27 -15.82 -7.10 23.13
N HIS A 28 -15.81 -8.10 22.24
CA HIS A 28 -16.41 -9.41 22.51
C HIS A 28 -15.31 -10.46 22.64
N LEU A 29 -15.20 -11.06 23.83
CA LEU A 29 -14.19 -12.09 24.09
C LEU A 29 -14.61 -13.42 23.45
N GLY A 30 -13.72 -14.00 22.63
CA GLY A 30 -13.63 -15.43 22.30
C GLY A 30 -14.69 -16.08 21.39
N THR A 31 -15.98 -15.71 21.49
CA THR A 31 -17.05 -16.55 20.94
C THR A 31 -17.89 -15.88 19.85
N VAL A 32 -17.88 -14.54 19.75
CA VAL A 32 -18.67 -13.80 18.74
C VAL A 32 -17.82 -13.42 17.51
N ASN A 33 -16.50 -13.54 17.62
CA ASN A 33 -15.57 -13.24 16.51
C ASN A 33 -15.51 -14.37 15.46
N VAL A 34 -16.38 -15.38 15.54
CA VAL A 34 -16.37 -16.57 14.69
C VAL A 34 -16.56 -16.20 13.22
N VAL A 35 -17.41 -15.22 12.92
CA VAL A 35 -17.63 -14.76 11.53
C VAL A 35 -16.37 -14.07 10.99
N ALA A 36 -15.78 -13.15 11.76
CA ALA A 36 -14.57 -12.47 11.34
C ALA A 36 -13.37 -13.43 11.24
N ASP A 37 -13.27 -14.40 12.16
CA ASP A 37 -12.23 -15.43 12.11
C ASP A 37 -12.45 -16.40 10.93
N ALA A 38 -13.68 -16.82 10.66
CA ALA A 38 -14.02 -17.63 9.49
C ALA A 38 -13.70 -16.88 8.18
N LEU A 39 -14.03 -15.60 8.07
CA LEU A 39 -13.69 -14.77 6.91
C LEU A 39 -12.17 -14.60 6.77
N ARG A 40 -11.45 -14.40 7.87
CA ARG A 40 -9.98 -14.33 7.88
C ARG A 40 -9.38 -15.66 7.42
N ARG A 41 -9.90 -16.79 7.91
CA ARG A 41 -9.46 -18.14 7.51
C ARG A 41 -9.83 -18.47 6.07
N LEU A 42 -10.95 -17.98 5.54
CA LEU A 42 -11.29 -18.08 4.11
C LEU A 42 -10.33 -17.27 3.25
N SER A 43 -10.03 -16.02 3.62
CA SER A 43 -9.05 -15.19 2.93
C SER A 43 -7.65 -15.82 2.93
N MET A 44 -7.23 -16.42 4.05
CA MET A 44 -5.98 -17.18 4.12
C MET A 44 -6.07 -18.55 3.45
N GLY A 45 -7.25 -19.16 3.39
CA GLY A 45 -7.52 -20.43 2.73
C GLY A 45 -7.40 -20.33 1.22
N ILE A 46 -7.73 -19.18 0.63
CA ILE A 46 -7.42 -18.84 -0.77
C ILE A 46 -5.90 -18.90 -1.04
N VAL A 47 -5.08 -18.67 -0.02
CA VAL A 47 -3.61 -18.74 -0.06
C VAL A 47 -3.08 -20.15 0.27
N ALA A 48 -3.92 -21.09 0.73
CA ALA A 48 -3.48 -22.42 1.13
C ALA A 48 -2.97 -23.28 -0.03
N HIS A 49 -3.33 -22.94 -1.28
CA HIS A 49 -2.84 -23.56 -2.51
C HIS A 49 -1.54 -22.93 -3.04
N VAL A 50 -0.97 -21.96 -2.33
CA VAL A 50 0.30 -21.36 -2.69
C VAL A 50 1.44 -22.26 -2.19
N GLU A 51 2.36 -22.60 -3.10
CA GLU A 51 3.60 -23.33 -2.79
C GLU A 51 4.27 -22.79 -1.52
N GLU A 52 4.84 -23.69 -0.70
CA GLU A 52 5.43 -23.34 0.61
C GLU A 52 6.43 -22.18 0.49
N GLU A 53 7.24 -22.19 -0.58
CA GLU A 53 8.23 -21.15 -0.90
C GLU A 53 7.63 -19.76 -1.13
N ARG A 54 6.34 -19.69 -1.51
CA ARG A 54 5.62 -18.45 -1.84
C ARG A 54 4.66 -18.00 -0.72
N LYS A 55 4.56 -18.77 0.38
CA LYS A 55 3.69 -18.40 1.51
C LYS A 55 4.12 -17.10 2.17
N GLU A 56 5.41 -16.87 2.34
CA GLU A 56 5.91 -15.64 2.96
C GLU A 56 5.59 -14.41 2.09
N LEU A 57 5.87 -14.51 0.79
CA LEU A 57 5.48 -13.48 -0.18
C LEU A 57 3.97 -13.22 -0.18
N THR A 58 3.15 -14.24 0.04
CA THR A 58 1.69 -14.04 0.06
C THR A 58 1.22 -13.36 1.34
N LYS A 59 1.83 -13.66 2.49
CA LYS A 59 1.65 -12.85 3.69
C LYS A 59 2.07 -11.41 3.43
N ASP A 60 3.13 -11.23 2.64
CA ASP A 60 3.63 -9.91 2.30
C ASP A 60 2.65 -9.07 1.47
N VAL A 61 2.15 -9.66 0.40
CA VAL A 61 1.12 -9.04 -0.45
C VAL A 61 -0.16 -8.79 0.34
N HIS A 62 -0.50 -9.67 1.28
CA HIS A 62 -1.67 -9.48 2.14
C HIS A 62 -1.50 -8.31 3.13
N TRP A 63 -0.31 -8.13 3.74
CA TRP A 63 -0.07 -6.96 4.59
C TRP A 63 -0.13 -5.66 3.80
N LEU A 64 0.42 -5.65 2.58
CA LEU A 64 0.35 -4.49 1.68
C LEU A 64 -1.10 -4.09 1.42
N THR A 65 -1.93 -5.08 1.10
CA THR A 65 -3.36 -4.88 0.86
C THR A 65 -4.07 -4.28 2.08
N ARG A 66 -3.73 -4.73 3.29
CA ARG A 66 -4.26 -4.17 4.56
C ARG A 66 -3.87 -2.73 4.81
N LEU A 67 -2.68 -2.31 4.36
CA LEU A 67 -2.25 -0.91 4.42
C LEU A 67 -2.86 -0.05 3.29
N GLY A 68 -3.73 -0.63 2.48
CA GLY A 68 -4.33 0.03 1.32
C GLY A 68 -3.37 0.10 0.13
N VAL A 69 -2.29 -0.68 0.09
CA VAL A 69 -1.36 -0.73 -1.04
C VAL A 69 -1.76 -1.87 -1.97
N ARG A 70 -1.98 -1.56 -3.25
CA ARG A 70 -2.34 -2.51 -4.30
C ARG A 70 -1.16 -2.70 -5.24
N LEU A 71 -0.81 -3.96 -5.51
CA LEU A 71 0.16 -4.31 -6.54
C LEU A 71 -0.58 -4.60 -7.85
N MET A 72 -0.22 -3.91 -8.93
CA MET A 72 -0.77 -4.10 -10.26
C MET A 72 0.31 -4.61 -11.21
N SER A 73 0.03 -5.65 -11.97
CA SER A 73 0.94 -6.12 -13.02
C SER A 73 0.85 -5.21 -14.24
N ILE A 74 2.01 -4.80 -14.75
CA ILE A 74 2.15 -4.18 -16.06
C ILE A 74 2.50 -5.29 -17.05
N SER A 75 1.90 -5.26 -18.25
CA SER A 75 2.06 -6.26 -19.32
C SER A 75 3.50 -6.57 -19.76
N LYS A 76 4.50 -5.81 -19.31
CA LYS A 76 5.94 -6.02 -19.57
C LYS A 76 6.72 -6.62 -18.40
N GLY A 77 6.04 -7.31 -17.47
CA GLY A 77 6.69 -7.92 -16.30
C GLY A 77 7.07 -6.94 -15.20
N GLY A 78 6.61 -5.69 -15.28
CA GLY A 78 6.72 -4.71 -14.20
C GLY A 78 5.59 -4.87 -13.19
N VAL A 79 5.83 -4.44 -11.95
CA VAL A 79 4.79 -4.30 -10.93
C VAL A 79 4.69 -2.83 -10.53
N THR A 80 3.50 -2.26 -10.62
CA THR A 80 3.22 -0.90 -10.11
C THR A 80 2.55 -0.99 -8.75
N ILE A 81 2.91 -0.05 -7.90
CA ILE A 81 2.30 0.14 -6.58
C ILE A 81 1.25 1.24 -6.72
N GLN A 82 -0.01 0.91 -6.42
CA GLN A 82 -1.11 1.88 -6.36
C GLN A 82 -1.58 2.02 -4.91
N ASN A 83 -1.67 3.24 -4.40
CA ASN A 83 -2.36 3.48 -3.15
C ASN A 83 -3.87 3.42 -3.39
N GLY A 84 -4.59 2.60 -2.61
CA GLY A 84 -6.03 2.35 -2.72
C GLY A 84 -6.88 3.55 -2.32
N SER A 85 -6.28 4.60 -1.77
CA SER A 85 -6.89 5.92 -1.64
C SER A 85 -5.84 6.98 -1.95
N GLU A 86 -5.92 7.55 -3.14
CA GLU A 86 -5.09 8.68 -3.54
C GLU A 86 -5.60 9.93 -2.85
N SER A 87 -4.73 10.66 -2.13
CA SER A 87 -5.16 11.91 -1.48
C SER A 87 -5.36 13.00 -2.53
N SER A 88 -6.30 13.91 -2.29
CA SER A 88 -6.51 15.07 -3.17
C SER A 88 -5.22 15.86 -3.43
N LEU A 89 -4.34 15.92 -2.42
CA LEU A 89 -3.03 16.57 -2.55
C LEU A 89 -2.11 15.83 -3.53
N VAL A 90 -2.09 14.49 -3.52
CA VAL A 90 -1.27 13.70 -4.46
C VAL A 90 -1.77 13.90 -5.89
N VAL A 91 -3.09 13.95 -6.09
CA VAL A 91 -3.68 14.25 -7.40
C VAL A 91 -3.26 15.65 -7.87
N GLU A 92 -3.39 16.66 -7.01
CA GLU A 92 -3.02 18.04 -7.34
C GLU A 92 -1.52 18.18 -7.65
N VAL A 93 -0.66 17.53 -6.86
CA VAL A 93 0.80 17.50 -7.10
C VAL A 93 1.10 16.86 -8.44
N LYS A 94 0.50 15.73 -8.80
CA LYS A 94 0.70 15.09 -10.12
C LYS A 94 0.33 16.03 -11.27
N VAL A 95 -0.84 16.68 -11.18
CA VAL A 95 -1.29 17.64 -12.20
C VAL A 95 -0.30 18.80 -12.35
N LYS A 96 0.21 19.34 -11.24
CA LYS A 96 1.19 20.42 -11.27
C LYS A 96 2.55 19.95 -11.79
N GLN A 97 2.98 18.72 -11.45
CA GLN A 97 4.23 18.14 -11.93
C GLN A 97 4.22 17.86 -13.43
N ASP A 98 3.07 17.52 -14.03
CA ASP A 98 2.94 17.33 -15.48
C ASP A 98 3.18 18.63 -16.28
N SER A 99 2.97 19.78 -15.65
CA SER A 99 3.21 21.10 -16.25
C SER A 99 4.53 21.73 -15.81
N ASP A 100 5.31 21.06 -14.97
CA ASP A 100 6.56 21.61 -14.44
C ASP A 100 7.66 21.56 -15.53
N PRO A 101 8.22 22.72 -15.94
CA PRO A 101 9.19 22.78 -17.02
C PRO A 101 10.51 22.08 -16.70
N ILE A 102 10.91 22.01 -15.42
CA ILE A 102 12.12 21.31 -14.99
C ILE A 102 11.90 19.80 -15.06
N LEU A 103 10.74 19.31 -14.59
CA LEU A 103 10.42 17.88 -14.66
C LEU A 103 10.25 17.39 -16.09
N LEU A 104 9.67 18.21 -16.97
CA LEU A 104 9.56 17.90 -18.40
C LEU A 104 10.94 17.81 -19.08
N GLN A 105 11.86 18.73 -18.75
CA GLN A 105 13.24 18.67 -19.24
C GLN A 105 13.98 17.42 -18.75
N LEU A 106 13.84 17.08 -17.46
CA LEU A 106 14.43 15.86 -16.89
C LEU A 106 13.85 14.60 -17.56
N LYS A 107 12.53 14.50 -17.72
CA LYS A 107 11.87 13.38 -18.41
C LYS A 107 12.37 13.22 -19.85
N GLY A 108 12.55 14.33 -20.57
CA GLY A 108 13.17 14.32 -21.90
C GLY A 108 14.63 13.83 -21.90
N ALA A 109 15.43 14.27 -20.92
CA ALA A 109 16.82 13.86 -20.77
C ALA A 109 16.98 12.36 -20.43
N PHE A 110 16.04 11.80 -19.64
CA PHE A 110 15.96 10.36 -19.35
C PHE A 110 15.69 9.52 -20.60
N HIS A 111 14.72 9.94 -21.43
CA HIS A 111 14.43 9.24 -22.70
C HIS A 111 15.59 9.28 -23.69
N GLN A 112 16.46 10.28 -23.57
CA GLN A 112 17.69 10.40 -24.36
C GLN A 112 18.89 9.67 -23.74
N GLN A 113 18.71 8.91 -22.65
CA GLN A 113 19.77 8.19 -21.91
C GLN A 113 20.95 9.09 -21.47
N ARG A 114 20.75 10.42 -21.43
CA ARG A 114 21.80 11.38 -21.07
C ARG A 114 22.02 11.53 -19.57
N VAL A 115 21.20 10.86 -18.76
CA VAL A 115 21.31 10.90 -17.30
C VAL A 115 21.16 9.48 -16.74
N GLU A 116 22.28 8.82 -16.44
CA GLU A 116 22.30 7.70 -15.51
C GLU A 116 22.22 8.29 -14.09
N VAL A 117 21.01 8.56 -13.60
CA VAL A 117 20.85 9.04 -12.21
C VAL A 117 21.04 7.90 -11.23
N PHE A 118 20.77 6.66 -11.65
CA PHE A 118 20.78 5.51 -10.75
C PHE A 118 21.60 4.35 -11.32
N SER A 119 22.69 4.01 -10.64
CA SER A 119 23.48 2.82 -10.92
C SER A 119 23.16 1.75 -9.87
N GLN A 120 22.79 0.54 -10.32
CA GLN A 120 22.60 -0.60 -9.42
C GLN A 120 23.96 -1.19 -9.12
N LEU A 121 24.44 -0.99 -7.89
CA LEU A 121 25.67 -1.62 -7.42
C LEU A 121 25.42 -3.11 -7.13
N ARG A 122 26.50 -3.90 -7.09
CA ARG A 122 26.46 -5.37 -6.88
C ARG A 122 25.80 -5.80 -5.57
N ASP A 123 25.59 -4.87 -4.64
CA ASP A 123 24.91 -5.05 -3.35
C ASP A 123 23.40 -4.80 -3.41
N GLY A 124 22.85 -4.46 -4.59
CA GLY A 124 21.43 -4.22 -4.80
C GLY A 124 20.96 -2.82 -4.37
N VAL A 125 21.88 -1.93 -3.98
CA VAL A 125 21.56 -0.55 -3.65
C VAL A 125 21.51 0.29 -4.92
N ILE A 126 20.40 1.02 -5.10
CA ILE A 126 20.19 1.94 -6.23
C ILE A 126 20.60 3.34 -5.77
N ARG A 127 21.57 3.95 -6.45
CA ARG A 127 22.14 5.25 -6.08
C ARG A 127 22.27 6.18 -7.27
#